data_AF-A0A7G2CK44-F1
#
_entry.id   AF-A0A7G2CK44-F1
#
_cell.length_a   1.000
_cell.length_b   1.000
_cell.length_c   1.000
_cell.angle_alpha   90.00
_cell.angle_beta   90.00
_cell.angle_gamma   90.00
#
_symmetry.space_group_name_H-M   'P 1'
#
loop_
_entity.id
_entity.type
_entity.pdbx_description
1 polymer ?
#
loop_
_entity_poly.entity_id
_entity_poly.type
_entity_poly.pdbx_seq_one_letter_code
_entity_poly.pdbx_strand_id
1 'polypeptide(L)'
;MEESDREERRRVEYQQFLDVCEEHKKLLELSVYNCDVAVRSVDLVEELIAEGCSAIKTRHDYTENDLHDLQLQIHQEYLEAFRRLYKTLGQLVYKKEKKLEEVDRQIRTTHIQLEFAIETFDPNAKKHSDKKKELYAQRAQVEEEVDMLKDKMAQALEHFAPTEDALHRAGVEFVHPAEEVEEGNLMRRSKMVEYKAHLAKQEEVRLAAEREELKRAKTLQSQQYRGKTIQQITQ
;
A
#
# COMPACT_ATOMS: atom_id res chain seq x y z
N MET A 1 -9.37 44.74 110.93
CA MET A 1 -8.36 43.89 110.27
C MET A 1 -9.04 42.87 109.36
N GLU A 2 -10.02 42.09 109.83
CA GLU A 2 -10.70 41.06 109.01
C GLU A 2 -11.43 41.56 107.74
N GLU A 3 -12.00 42.76 107.75
CA GLU A 3 -12.73 43.31 106.58
C GLU A 3 -11.78 43.81 105.48
N SER A 4 -10.66 44.43 105.88
CA SER A 4 -9.56 44.82 104.98
C SER A 4 -8.91 43.60 104.33
N ASP A 5 -8.71 42.51 105.09
CA ASP A 5 -8.14 41.27 104.56
C ASP A 5 -9.09 40.57 103.58
N ARG A 6 -10.41 40.67 103.78
CA ARG A 6 -11.42 40.14 102.84
C ARG A 6 -11.53 40.99 101.57
N GLU A 7 -11.33 42.29 101.65
CA GLU A 7 -11.35 43.19 100.50
C GLU A 7 -10.09 43.03 99.65
N GLU A 8 -8.92 42.88 100.30
CA GLU A 8 -7.66 42.59 99.61
C GLU A 8 -7.70 41.21 98.93
N ARG A 9 -8.25 40.18 99.58
CA ARG A 9 -8.47 38.87 98.93
C ARG A 9 -9.37 38.96 97.71
N ARG A 10 -10.49 39.69 97.79
CA ARG A 10 -11.38 39.91 96.64
C ARG A 10 -10.69 40.63 95.49
N ARG A 11 -9.82 41.60 95.80
CA ARG A 11 -9.03 42.31 94.79
C ARG A 11 -8.02 41.39 94.09
N VAL A 12 -7.33 40.55 94.86
CA VAL A 12 -6.38 39.56 94.31
C VAL A 12 -7.10 38.52 93.46
N GLU A 13 -8.21 37.97 93.94
CA GLU A 13 -9.03 37.00 93.19
C GLU A 13 -9.60 37.59 91.90
N TYR A 14 -10.06 38.85 91.94
CA TYR A 14 -10.54 39.55 90.75
C TYR A 14 -9.41 39.80 89.73
N GLN A 15 -8.21 40.19 90.20
CA GLN A 15 -7.06 40.36 89.31
C GLN A 15 -6.65 39.03 88.67
N GLN A 16 -6.60 37.95 89.44
CA GLN A 16 -6.32 36.61 88.91
C GLN A 16 -7.35 36.18 87.86
N PHE A 17 -8.64 36.47 88.09
CA PHE A 17 -9.68 36.20 87.09
C PHE A 17 -9.48 36.99 85.80
N LEU A 18 -9.11 38.28 85.90
CA LEU A 18 -8.80 39.11 84.74
C LEU A 18 -7.58 38.59 83.98
N ASP A 19 -6.52 38.18 84.69
CA ASP A 19 -5.31 37.63 84.09
C ASP A 19 -5.62 36.33 83.30
N VAL A 20 -6.45 35.43 83.88
CA VAL A 20 -6.91 34.21 83.20
C VAL A 20 -7.78 34.53 81.98
N CYS A 21 -8.64 35.55 82.08
CA CYS A 21 -9.46 36.00 80.95
C CYS A 21 -8.59 36.60 79.83
N GLU A 22 -7.52 37.34 80.16
CA GLU A 22 -6.58 37.88 79.18
C GLU A 22 -5.78 36.76 78.49
N GLU A 23 -5.33 35.75 79.25
CA GLU A 23 -4.66 34.58 78.70
C GLU A 23 -5.56 33.78 77.75
N HIS A 24 -6.81 33.50 78.16
CA HIS A 24 -7.78 32.85 77.27
C HIS A 24 -8.07 33.67 76.02
N LYS A 25 -8.17 35.01 76.13
CA LYS A 25 -8.35 35.89 74.97
C LYS A 25 -7.18 35.74 74.00
N LYS A 26 -5.93 35.76 74.48
CA LYS A 26 -4.73 35.57 73.63
C LYS A 26 -4.73 34.21 72.93
N LEU A 27 -5.10 33.14 73.64
CA LEU A 27 -5.21 31.80 73.05
C LEU A 27 -6.30 31.71 71.99
N LEU A 28 -7.44 32.38 72.20
CA LEU A 28 -8.51 32.44 71.22
C LEU A 28 -8.09 33.22 69.97
N GLU A 29 -7.43 34.37 70.13
CA GLU A 29 -6.88 35.16 69.03
C GLU A 29 -5.86 34.37 68.21
N LEU A 30 -4.98 33.62 68.88
CA LEU A 30 -4.03 32.73 68.22
C LEU A 30 -4.74 31.59 67.46
N SER A 31 -5.81 31.04 68.03
CA SER A 31 -6.61 29.99 67.38
C SER A 31 -7.27 30.50 66.10
N VAL A 32 -7.85 31.71 66.14
CA VAL A 32 -8.43 32.37 64.95
C VAL A 32 -7.36 32.59 63.89
N TYR A 33 -6.19 33.14 64.28
CA TYR A 33 -5.08 33.33 63.36
C TYR A 33 -4.61 32.03 62.70
N ASN A 34 -4.49 30.94 63.48
CA ASN A 34 -4.12 29.63 62.96
C ASN A 34 -5.18 29.09 61.98
N CYS A 35 -6.47 29.29 62.26
CA CYS A 35 -7.54 28.95 61.32
C CYS A 35 -7.43 29.74 60.02
N ASP A 36 -7.17 31.05 60.07
CA ASP A 36 -7.00 31.88 58.87
C ASP A 36 -5.81 31.41 58.01
N VAL A 37 -4.70 31.06 58.66
CA VAL A 37 -3.53 30.49 57.97
C VAL A 37 -3.86 29.13 57.35
N ALA A 38 -4.60 28.28 58.06
CA ALA A 38 -5.02 26.98 57.54
C ALA A 38 -5.89 27.12 56.29
N VAL A 39 -6.87 28.04 56.29
CA VAL A 39 -7.72 28.31 55.13
C VAL A 39 -6.89 28.75 53.92
N ARG A 40 -6.00 29.74 54.09
CA ARG A 40 -5.12 30.18 52.99
C ARG A 40 -4.21 29.08 52.47
N SER A 41 -3.74 28.21 53.36
CA SER A 41 -2.89 27.08 52.98
C SER A 41 -3.67 26.05 52.16
N VAL A 42 -4.94 25.81 52.51
CA VAL A 42 -5.84 24.96 51.72
C VAL A 42 -6.06 25.57 50.33
N ASP A 43 -6.37 26.86 50.25
CA ASP A 43 -6.60 27.55 48.96
C ASP A 43 -5.38 27.42 48.03
N LEU A 44 -4.17 27.63 48.55
CA LEU A 44 -2.93 27.48 47.79
C LEU A 44 -2.70 26.04 47.29
N VAL A 45 -3.04 25.05 48.12
CA VAL A 45 -2.94 23.64 47.73
C VAL A 45 -3.98 23.30 46.67
N GLU A 46 -5.20 23.82 46.79
CA GLU A 46 -6.25 23.63 45.78
C GLU A 46 -5.86 24.24 44.43
N GLU A 47 -5.34 25.48 44.42
CA GLU A 47 -4.86 26.14 43.21
C GLU A 47 -3.70 25.36 42.56
N LEU A 48 -2.70 24.95 43.36
CA LEU A 48 -1.58 24.15 42.88
C LEU A 48 -2.04 22.83 42.23
N ILE A 49 -3.01 22.14 42.85
CA ILE A 49 -3.57 20.90 42.31
C ILE A 49 -4.33 21.17 41.01
N ALA A 50 -5.17 22.22 40.98
CA ALA A 50 -5.96 22.56 39.80
C ALA A 50 -5.07 22.92 38.60
N GLU A 51 -4.06 23.77 38.82
CA GLU A 51 -3.08 24.14 37.80
C GLU A 51 -2.26 22.92 37.35
N GLY A 52 -1.80 22.09 38.29
CA GLY A 52 -1.06 20.87 38.01
C GLY A 52 -1.87 19.89 37.15
N CYS A 53 -3.13 19.63 37.50
CA CYS A 53 -4.03 18.79 36.73
C CYS A 53 -4.31 19.35 35.34
N SER A 54 -4.54 20.67 35.23
CA SER A 54 -4.75 21.32 33.94
C SER A 54 -3.51 21.23 33.05
N ALA A 55 -2.32 21.48 33.58
CA ALA A 55 -1.07 21.38 32.84
C ALA A 55 -0.80 19.94 32.37
N ILE A 56 -1.06 18.94 33.21
CA ILE A 56 -0.95 17.52 32.84
C ILE A 56 -1.91 17.19 31.69
N LYS A 57 -3.18 17.61 31.80
CA LYS A 57 -4.18 17.37 30.75
C LYS A 57 -3.77 18.02 29.43
N THR A 58 -3.42 19.30 29.44
CA THR A 58 -2.98 20.00 28.22
C THR A 58 -1.78 19.33 27.57
N ARG A 59 -0.79 18.89 28.37
CA ARG A 59 0.39 18.18 27.84
C ARG A 59 0.03 16.81 27.28
N HIS A 60 -0.88 16.09 27.95
CA HIS A 60 -1.39 14.81 27.47
C HIS A 60 -2.08 14.97 26.12
N ASP A 61 -3.05 15.89 26.03
CA ASP A 61 -3.82 16.15 24.82
C ASP A 61 -2.90 16.58 23.66
N TYR A 62 -1.89 17.42 23.93
CA TYR A 62 -0.88 17.80 22.94
C TYR A 62 -0.07 16.60 22.45
N THR A 63 0.39 15.75 23.37
CA THR A 63 1.19 14.56 23.04
C THR A 63 0.36 13.52 22.28
N GLU A 64 -0.92 13.36 22.63
CA GLU A 64 -1.84 12.45 21.95
C GLU A 64 -2.10 12.90 20.50
N ASN A 65 -2.31 14.20 20.28
CA ASN A 65 -2.45 14.76 18.94
C ASN A 65 -1.16 14.61 18.12
N ASP A 66 -0.01 14.97 18.68
CA ASP A 66 1.29 14.80 18.01
C ASP A 66 1.56 13.33 17.65
N LEU A 67 1.19 12.39 18.53
CA LEU A 67 1.32 10.96 18.28
C LEU A 67 0.38 10.51 17.15
N HIS A 68 -0.86 11.02 17.13
CA HIS A 68 -1.82 10.72 16.08
C HIS A 68 -1.32 11.21 14.71
N ASP A 69 -0.82 12.43 14.64
CA ASP A 69 -0.26 13.02 13.41
C ASP A 69 0.95 12.22 12.91
N LEU A 70 1.84 11.81 13.83
CA LEU A 70 3.00 10.98 13.48
C LEU A 70 2.58 9.60 12.97
N GLN A 71 1.60 8.96 13.60
CA GLN A 71 1.06 7.67 13.15
C GLN A 71 0.44 7.79 11.75
N LEU A 72 -0.32 8.85 11.51
CA LEU A 72 -0.91 9.11 10.19
C LEU A 72 0.17 9.29 9.12
N GLN A 73 1.23 10.04 9.43
CA GLN A 73 2.36 10.23 8.52
C GLN A 73 3.04 8.90 8.17
N ILE A 74 3.28 8.04 9.16
CA ILE A 74 3.87 6.70 8.93
C ILE A 74 3.01 5.88 7.98
N HIS A 75 1.68 5.90 8.17
CA HIS A 75 0.75 5.18 7.29
C HIS A 75 0.75 5.73 5.85
N GLN A 76 0.88 7.04 5.67
CA GLN A 76 1.00 7.65 4.35
C GLN A 76 2.32 7.27 3.66
N GLU A 77 3.43 7.30 4.39
CA GLU A 77 4.73 6.85 3.88
C GLU A 77 4.71 5.35 3.50
N TYR A 78 4.05 4.52 4.33
CA TYR A 78 3.86 3.11 4.04
C TYR A 78 2.99 2.88 2.79
N LEU A 79 1.93 3.65 2.59
CA LEU A 79 1.13 3.64 1.36
C LEU A 79 1.99 3.92 0.13
N GLU A 80 2.88 4.91 0.18
CA GLU A 80 3.78 5.19 -0.94
C GLU A 80 4.75 4.04 -1.22
N ALA A 81 5.34 3.46 -0.18
CA ALA A 81 6.25 2.33 -0.29
C ALA A 81 5.52 1.11 -0.87
N PHE A 82 4.34 0.80 -0.34
CA PHE A 82 3.47 -0.27 -0.83
C PHE A 82 3.09 -0.04 -2.30
N ARG A 83 2.68 1.18 -2.67
CA ARG A 83 2.35 1.52 -4.07
C ARG A 83 3.53 1.25 -5.01
N ARG A 84 4.74 1.64 -4.65
CA ARG A 84 5.96 1.39 -5.46
C ARG A 84 6.24 -0.10 -5.59
N LEU A 85 6.17 -0.85 -4.49
CA LEU A 85 6.36 -2.30 -4.47
C LEU A 85 5.32 -3.00 -5.34
N TYR A 86 4.04 -2.75 -5.09
CA TYR A 86 2.92 -3.43 -5.73
C TYR A 86 2.89 -3.17 -7.24
N LYS A 87 3.15 -1.94 -7.68
CA LYS A 87 3.32 -1.60 -9.11
C LYS A 87 4.47 -2.37 -9.75
N THR A 88 5.60 -2.48 -9.07
CA THR A 88 6.77 -3.18 -9.58
C THR A 88 6.50 -4.68 -9.71
N LEU A 89 5.90 -5.29 -8.68
CA LEU A 89 5.49 -6.69 -8.70
C LEU A 89 4.48 -6.95 -9.82
N GLY A 90 3.44 -6.12 -9.94
CA GLY A 90 2.43 -6.25 -10.99
C GLY A 90 3.02 -6.17 -12.41
N GLN A 91 4.01 -5.29 -12.62
CA GLN A 91 4.74 -5.23 -13.89
C GLN A 91 5.57 -6.48 -14.17
N LEU A 92 6.23 -7.03 -13.14
CA LEU A 92 7.04 -8.25 -13.27
C LEU A 92 6.15 -9.46 -13.55
N VAL A 93 5.04 -9.62 -12.83
CA VAL A 93 4.05 -10.68 -13.07
C VAL A 93 3.56 -10.62 -14.51
N TYR A 94 3.10 -9.45 -14.97
CA TYR A 94 2.64 -9.29 -16.36
C TYR A 94 3.69 -9.71 -17.39
N LYS A 95 4.95 -9.30 -17.21
CA LYS A 95 6.05 -9.68 -18.12
C LYS A 95 6.35 -11.17 -18.08
N LYS A 96 6.34 -11.80 -16.90
CA LYS A 96 6.62 -13.23 -16.73
C LYS A 96 5.49 -14.08 -17.29
N GLU A 97 4.23 -13.69 -17.09
CA GLU A 97 3.07 -14.34 -17.73
C GLU A 97 3.16 -14.25 -19.26
N LYS A 98 3.56 -13.10 -19.82
CA LYS A 98 3.78 -12.97 -21.27
C LYS A 98 4.95 -13.82 -21.77
N LYS A 99 6.00 -13.98 -20.96
CA LYS A 99 7.11 -14.90 -21.28
C LYS A 99 6.65 -16.35 -21.25
N LEU A 100 5.80 -16.74 -20.30
CA LEU A 100 5.22 -18.07 -20.22
C LEU A 100 4.37 -18.39 -21.46
N GLU A 101 3.48 -17.46 -21.85
CA GLU A 101 2.68 -17.58 -23.09
C GLU A 101 3.56 -17.79 -24.34
N GLU A 102 4.70 -17.10 -24.39
CA GLU A 102 5.65 -17.21 -25.50
C GLU A 102 6.40 -18.54 -25.49
N VAL A 103 6.85 -19.02 -24.33
CA VAL A 103 7.47 -20.35 -24.20
C VAL A 103 6.48 -21.44 -24.61
N ASP A 104 5.21 -21.34 -24.22
CA ASP A 104 4.16 -22.28 -24.65
C ASP A 104 3.96 -22.28 -26.17
N ARG A 105 4.04 -21.11 -26.84
CA ARG A 105 4.00 -21.04 -28.31
C ARG A 105 5.22 -21.74 -28.92
N GLN A 106 6.41 -21.48 -28.39
CA GLN A 106 7.64 -22.10 -28.86
C GLN A 106 7.61 -23.61 -28.72
N ILE A 107 7.10 -24.14 -27.61
CA ILE A 107 6.91 -25.59 -27.39
C ILE A 107 6.00 -26.17 -28.48
N ARG A 108 4.87 -25.52 -28.79
CA ARG A 108 3.95 -25.97 -29.85
C ARG A 108 4.62 -25.97 -31.22
N THR A 109 5.31 -24.89 -31.58
CA THR A 109 6.03 -24.79 -32.87
C THR A 109 7.13 -25.84 -33.00
N THR A 110 7.97 -26.00 -31.96
CA THR A 110 9.05 -27.01 -31.95
C THR A 110 8.49 -28.43 -31.98
N HIS A 111 7.34 -28.69 -31.35
CA HIS A 111 6.68 -29.99 -31.45
C HIS A 111 6.25 -30.30 -32.88
N ILE A 112 5.62 -29.36 -33.59
CA ILE A 112 5.23 -29.56 -35.00
C ILE A 112 6.47 -29.81 -35.87
N GLN A 113 7.55 -29.04 -35.68
CA GLN A 113 8.81 -29.25 -36.39
C GLN A 113 9.42 -30.63 -36.12
N LEU A 114 9.33 -31.11 -34.88
CA LEU A 114 9.78 -32.44 -34.52
C LEU A 114 8.99 -33.53 -35.25
N GLU A 115 7.65 -33.46 -35.24
CA GLU A 115 6.80 -34.44 -35.93
C GLU A 115 7.12 -34.48 -37.43
N PHE A 116 7.22 -33.31 -38.07
CA PHE A 116 7.57 -33.23 -39.49
C PHE A 116 8.97 -33.79 -39.79
N ALA A 117 9.96 -33.50 -38.93
CA ALA A 117 11.31 -34.03 -39.07
C ALA A 117 11.35 -35.57 -38.92
N ILE A 118 10.53 -36.13 -38.03
CA ILE A 118 10.39 -37.58 -37.88
C ILE A 118 9.75 -38.19 -39.13
N GLU A 119 8.65 -37.63 -39.63
CA GLU A 119 7.94 -38.12 -40.82
C GLU A 119 8.80 -38.05 -42.09
N THR A 120 9.65 -37.04 -42.22
CA THR A 120 10.53 -36.83 -43.37
C THR A 120 11.91 -37.46 -43.22
N PHE A 121 12.17 -38.18 -42.12
CA PHE A 121 13.48 -38.74 -41.76
C PHE A 121 14.60 -37.68 -41.76
N ASP A 122 14.29 -36.44 -41.39
CA ASP A 122 15.27 -35.35 -41.26
C ASP A 122 16.21 -35.63 -40.06
N PRO A 123 17.54 -35.66 -40.28
CA PRO A 123 18.54 -35.84 -39.22
C PRO A 123 18.42 -34.84 -38.06
N ASN A 124 17.77 -33.68 -38.27
CA ASN A 124 17.57 -32.66 -37.25
C ASN A 124 16.47 -33.00 -36.22
N ALA A 125 15.73 -34.10 -36.37
CA ALA A 125 14.69 -34.51 -35.41
C ALA A 125 15.20 -34.53 -33.96
N LYS A 126 16.43 -35.03 -33.73
CA LYS A 126 17.04 -35.05 -32.39
C LYS A 126 17.20 -33.64 -31.81
N LYS A 127 17.61 -32.66 -32.61
CA LYS A 127 17.77 -31.25 -32.15
C LYS A 127 16.44 -30.65 -31.71
N HIS A 128 15.36 -30.89 -32.46
CA HIS A 128 14.02 -30.41 -32.08
C HIS A 128 13.52 -31.08 -30.80
N SER A 129 13.82 -32.37 -30.60
CA SER A 129 13.50 -33.09 -29.37
C SER A 129 14.23 -32.52 -28.16
N ASP A 130 15.55 -32.31 -28.26
CA ASP A 130 16.34 -31.72 -27.18
C ASP A 130 15.89 -30.28 -26.88
N LYS A 131 15.59 -29.49 -27.93
CA LYS A 131 15.07 -28.12 -27.74
C LYS A 131 13.70 -28.11 -27.05
N LYS A 132 12.81 -29.05 -27.38
CA LYS A 132 11.50 -29.19 -26.73
C LYS A 132 11.67 -29.48 -25.23
N LYS A 133 12.60 -30.35 -24.84
CA LYS A 133 12.91 -30.63 -23.43
C LYS A 133 13.42 -29.38 -22.69
N GLU A 134 14.34 -28.63 -23.30
CA GLU A 134 14.85 -27.37 -22.74
C GLU A 134 13.72 -26.35 -22.53
N LEU A 135 12.82 -26.21 -23.50
CA LEU A 135 11.67 -25.31 -23.39
C LEU A 135 10.71 -25.71 -22.27
N TYR A 136 10.49 -27.01 -22.02
CA TYR A 136 9.70 -27.46 -20.86
C TYR A 136 10.36 -27.11 -19.53
N ALA A 137 11.68 -27.27 -19.42
CA ALA A 137 12.41 -26.86 -18.22
C ALA A 137 12.29 -25.34 -17.98
N GLN A 138 12.45 -24.55 -19.05
CA GLN A 138 12.26 -23.09 -18.99
C GLN A 138 10.82 -22.71 -18.62
N ARG A 139 9.82 -23.43 -19.15
CA ARG A 139 8.39 -23.22 -18.81
C ARG A 139 8.17 -23.41 -17.31
N ALA A 140 8.62 -24.53 -16.76
CA ALA A 140 8.47 -24.84 -15.33
C ALA A 140 9.13 -23.77 -14.43
N GLN A 141 10.35 -23.33 -14.79
CA GLN A 141 11.03 -22.27 -14.07
C GLN A 141 10.24 -20.94 -14.09
N VAL A 142 9.74 -20.53 -15.26
CA VAL A 142 8.98 -19.28 -15.37
C VAL A 142 7.64 -19.37 -14.64
N GLU A 143 7.00 -20.54 -14.64
CA GLU A 143 5.76 -20.81 -13.90
C GLU A 143 5.98 -20.66 -12.39
N GLU A 144 7.02 -21.28 -11.83
CA GLU A 144 7.40 -21.13 -10.43
C GLU A 144 7.70 -19.66 -10.06
N GLU A 145 8.41 -18.94 -10.92
CA GLU A 145 8.67 -17.51 -10.72
C GLU A 145 7.39 -16.65 -10.72
N VAL A 146 6.39 -16.99 -11.55
CA VAL A 146 5.09 -16.31 -11.55
C VAL A 146 4.36 -16.56 -10.25
N ASP A 147 4.31 -17.80 -9.78
CA ASP A 147 3.62 -18.17 -8.54
C ASP A 147 4.27 -17.48 -7.33
N MET A 148 5.60 -17.51 -7.22
CA MET A 148 6.33 -16.78 -6.18
C MET A 148 6.04 -15.28 -6.18
N LEU A 149 5.90 -14.66 -7.36
CA LEU A 149 5.57 -13.23 -7.44
C LEU A 149 4.12 -12.95 -7.02
N LYS A 150 3.18 -13.83 -7.37
CA LYS A 150 1.77 -13.73 -6.95
C LYS A 150 1.63 -13.89 -5.44
N ASP A 151 2.34 -14.84 -4.85
CA ASP A 151 2.36 -15.03 -3.39
C ASP A 151 2.92 -13.80 -2.67
N LYS A 152 4.01 -13.21 -3.19
CA LYS A 152 4.54 -11.94 -2.65
C LYS A 152 3.54 -10.79 -2.75
N MET A 153 2.76 -10.72 -3.83
CA MET A 153 1.71 -9.70 -3.97
C MET A 153 0.58 -9.92 -2.96
N ALA A 154 0.16 -11.17 -2.73
CA ALA A 154 -0.85 -11.50 -1.74
C ALA A 154 -0.40 -11.13 -0.32
N GLN A 155 0.83 -11.50 0.07
CA GLN A 155 1.41 -11.13 1.36
C GLN A 155 1.52 -9.62 1.53
N ALA A 156 1.92 -8.90 0.47
CA ALA A 156 2.00 -7.45 0.51
C ALA A 156 0.63 -6.80 0.75
N LEU A 157 -0.47 -7.36 0.22
CA LEU A 157 -1.83 -6.89 0.50
C LEU A 157 -2.22 -7.13 1.97
N GLU A 158 -1.95 -8.33 2.49
CA GLU A 158 -2.24 -8.66 3.89
C GLU A 158 -1.50 -7.74 4.86
N HIS A 159 -0.24 -7.44 4.57
CA HIS A 159 0.54 -6.49 5.38
C HIS A 159 0.08 -5.04 5.24
N PHE A 160 -0.56 -4.68 4.11
CA PHE A 160 -1.08 -3.34 3.88
C PHE A 160 -2.45 -3.10 4.53
N ALA A 161 -3.27 -4.13 4.72
CA ALA A 161 -4.63 -4.02 5.26
C ALA A 161 -4.74 -3.18 6.56
N PRO A 162 -3.88 -3.32 7.58
CA PRO A 162 -3.96 -2.49 8.78
C PRO A 162 -3.70 -0.99 8.50
N THR A 163 -2.85 -0.69 7.52
CA THR A 163 -2.56 0.69 7.09
C THR A 163 -3.73 1.26 6.30
N GLU A 164 -4.33 0.47 5.43
CA GLU A 164 -5.55 0.85 4.71
C GLU A 164 -6.69 1.23 5.69
N ASP A 165 -6.96 0.39 6.68
CA ASP A 165 -7.97 0.66 7.71
C ASP A 165 -7.65 1.91 8.55
N ALA A 166 -6.37 2.17 8.83
CA ALA A 166 -5.95 3.37 9.54
C ALA A 166 -6.16 4.64 8.69
N LEU A 167 -5.79 4.60 7.40
CA LEU A 167 -5.97 5.71 6.47
C LEU A 167 -7.45 6.02 6.22
N HIS A 168 -8.29 5.00 6.05
CA HIS A 168 -9.73 5.19 5.90
C HIS A 168 -10.37 5.81 7.15
N ARG A 169 -9.98 5.36 8.35
CA ARG A 169 -10.45 5.96 9.61
C ARG A 169 -10.00 7.41 9.77
N ALA A 170 -8.82 7.75 9.27
CA ALA A 170 -8.32 9.11 9.22
C ALA A 170 -8.93 9.96 8.09
N GLY A 171 -9.81 9.39 7.25
CA GLY A 171 -10.45 10.09 6.14
C GLY A 171 -9.51 10.41 4.97
N VAL A 172 -8.39 9.69 4.83
CA VAL A 172 -7.47 9.86 3.71
C VAL A 172 -8.02 9.16 2.48
N GLU A 173 -8.37 9.93 1.46
CA GLU A 173 -8.78 9.40 0.16
C GLU A 173 -7.56 9.02 -0.68
N PHE A 174 -7.49 7.76 -1.13
CA PHE A 174 -6.47 7.31 -2.08
C PHE A 174 -7.02 6.22 -2.99
N VAL A 175 -6.44 6.10 -4.18
CA VAL A 175 -6.71 4.96 -5.09
C VAL A 175 -5.87 3.78 -4.64
N HIS A 176 -6.51 2.63 -4.47
CA HIS A 176 -5.83 1.43 -4.01
C HIS A 176 -4.79 0.96 -5.05
N PRO A 177 -3.52 0.71 -4.67
CA PRO A 177 -2.47 0.36 -5.64
C PRO A 177 -2.75 -0.86 -6.53
N ALA A 178 -3.65 -1.76 -6.11
CA ALA A 178 -4.08 -2.87 -6.96
C ALA A 178 -4.92 -2.42 -8.16
N GLU A 179 -5.78 -1.41 -7.99
CA GLU A 179 -6.58 -0.84 -9.08
C GLU A 179 -5.65 -0.15 -10.09
N GLU A 180 -4.65 0.59 -9.62
CA GLU A 180 -3.66 1.23 -10.49
C GLU A 180 -2.87 0.21 -11.34
N VAL A 181 -2.59 -0.98 -10.78
CA VAL A 181 -1.94 -2.07 -11.51
C VAL A 181 -2.87 -2.67 -12.55
N GLU A 182 -4.14 -2.90 -12.20
CA GLU A 182 -5.14 -3.43 -13.11
C GLU A 182 -5.37 -2.50 -14.30
N GLU A 183 -5.57 -1.21 -14.04
CA GLU A 183 -5.71 -0.18 -15.07
C GLU A 183 -4.48 -0.15 -15.99
N GLY A 184 -3.28 -0.18 -15.40
CA GLY A 184 -2.03 -0.24 -16.15
C GLY A 184 -1.92 -1.49 -17.02
N ASN A 185 -2.43 -2.64 -16.57
CA ASN A 185 -2.47 -3.88 -17.34
C ASN A 185 -3.47 -3.80 -18.49
N LEU A 186 -4.64 -3.20 -18.27
CA LEU A 186 -5.65 -2.95 -19.31
C LEU A 186 -5.09 -2.05 -20.41
N MET A 187 -4.43 -0.94 -20.05
CA MET A 187 -3.78 -0.05 -21.01
C MET A 187 -2.73 -0.77 -21.86
N ARG A 188 -1.88 -1.59 -21.23
CA ARG A 188 -0.87 -2.40 -21.95
C ARG A 188 -1.53 -3.37 -22.92
N ARG A 189 -2.61 -4.02 -22.51
CA ARG A 189 -3.36 -4.95 -23.37
C ARG A 189 -4.00 -4.22 -24.55
N SER A 190 -4.61 -3.06 -24.34
CA SER A 190 -5.17 -2.22 -25.42
C SER A 190 -4.12 -1.91 -26.47
N LYS A 191 -2.97 -1.38 -26.03
CA LYS A 191 -1.87 -1.01 -26.92
C LYS A 191 -1.33 -2.21 -27.72
N MET A 192 -1.26 -3.38 -27.10
CA MET A 192 -0.86 -4.61 -27.80
C MET A 192 -1.88 -5.06 -28.85
N VAL A 193 -3.17 -4.89 -28.58
CA VAL A 193 -4.24 -5.20 -29.55
C VAL A 193 -4.20 -4.23 -30.72
N GLU A 194 -4.03 -2.93 -30.46
CA GLU A 194 -3.86 -1.91 -31.51
C GLU A 194 -2.66 -2.22 -32.42
N TYR A 195 -1.52 -2.61 -31.83
CA TYR A 195 -0.34 -3.00 -32.61
C TYR A 195 -0.59 -4.22 -33.49
N LYS A 196 -1.27 -5.25 -32.95
CA LYS A 196 -1.67 -6.43 -33.73
C LYS A 196 -2.61 -6.08 -34.88
N ALA A 197 -3.57 -5.19 -34.65
CA ALA A 197 -4.48 -4.72 -35.69
C ALA A 197 -3.72 -3.99 -36.82
N HIS A 198 -2.73 -3.16 -36.46
CA HIS A 198 -1.89 -2.48 -37.43
C HIS A 198 -1.06 -3.45 -38.29
N LEU A 199 -0.46 -4.48 -37.66
CA LEU A 199 0.29 -5.51 -38.39
C LEU A 199 -0.62 -6.33 -39.31
N ALA A 200 -1.80 -6.73 -38.85
CA ALA A 200 -2.77 -7.47 -39.67
C ALA A 200 -3.17 -6.67 -40.92
N LYS A 201 -3.40 -5.36 -40.79
CA LYS A 201 -3.69 -4.48 -41.92
C LYS A 201 -2.54 -4.43 -42.94
N GLN A 202 -1.29 -4.43 -42.48
CA GLN A 202 -0.13 -4.48 -43.38
C GLN A 202 -0.03 -5.83 -44.11
N GLU A 203 -0.30 -6.94 -43.43
CA GLU A 203 -0.36 -8.26 -44.07
C GLU A 203 -1.48 -8.35 -45.10
N GLU A 204 -2.67 -7.81 -44.82
CA GLU A 204 -3.78 -7.76 -45.78
C GLU A 204 -3.41 -7.01 -47.06
N VAL A 205 -2.72 -5.86 -46.93
CA VAL A 205 -2.22 -5.09 -48.07
C VAL A 205 -1.20 -5.89 -48.89
N ARG A 206 -0.27 -6.58 -48.22
CA ARG A 206 0.73 -7.43 -48.89
C ARG A 206 0.07 -8.60 -49.64
N LEU A 207 -0.86 -9.29 -48.99
CA LEU A 207 -1.63 -10.40 -49.59
C LEU A 207 -2.48 -9.94 -50.78
N ALA A 208 -3.04 -8.72 -50.73
CA ALA A 208 -3.78 -8.15 -51.84
C ALA A 208 -2.88 -7.89 -53.07
N ALA A 209 -1.67 -7.37 -52.85
CA ALA A 209 -0.68 -7.16 -53.92
C ALA A 209 -0.23 -8.49 -54.54
N GLU A 210 0.09 -9.50 -53.72
CA GLU A 210 0.50 -10.83 -54.18
C GLU A 210 -0.63 -11.54 -54.96
N ARG A 211 -1.89 -11.37 -54.54
CA ARG A 211 -3.07 -11.85 -55.29
C ARG A 211 -3.24 -11.14 -56.64
N GLU A 212 -2.98 -9.84 -56.73
CA GLU A 212 -2.99 -9.10 -57.99
C GLU A 212 -1.88 -9.58 -58.94
N GLU A 213 -0.67 -9.80 -58.42
CA GLU A 213 0.45 -10.33 -59.20
C GLU A 213 0.16 -11.75 -59.71
N LEU A 214 -0.38 -12.62 -58.86
CA LEU A 214 -0.81 -13.97 -59.25
C LEU A 214 -1.92 -13.93 -60.32
N LYS A 215 -2.86 -12.98 -60.23
CA LYS A 215 -3.86 -12.76 -61.28
C LYS A 215 -3.20 -12.36 -62.60
N ARG A 216 -2.29 -11.38 -62.60
CA ARG A 216 -1.57 -10.93 -63.80
C ARG A 216 -0.73 -12.07 -64.41
N ALA A 217 -0.03 -12.84 -63.58
CA ALA A 217 0.76 -13.99 -64.00
C ALA A 217 -0.12 -15.08 -64.63
N LYS A 218 -1.30 -15.38 -64.04
CA LYS A 218 -2.27 -16.32 -64.64
C LYS A 218 -2.79 -15.82 -65.98
N THR A 219 -3.08 -14.53 -66.14
CA THR A 219 -3.53 -13.95 -67.41
C THR A 219 -2.44 -14.07 -68.48
N LEU A 220 -1.19 -13.73 -68.15
CA LEU A 220 -0.03 -13.88 -69.04
C LEU A 220 0.22 -15.35 -69.44
N GLN A 221 0.13 -16.28 -68.48
CA GLN A 221 0.27 -17.71 -68.73
C GLN A 221 -0.85 -18.25 -69.63
N SER A 222 -2.09 -17.77 -69.45
CA SER A 222 -3.22 -18.14 -70.31
C SER A 222 -3.09 -17.61 -71.74
N GLN A 223 -2.51 -16.42 -71.92
CA GLN A 223 -2.21 -15.84 -73.22
C GLN A 223 -1.05 -16.57 -73.92
N GLN A 224 -0.01 -16.96 -73.18
CA GLN A 224 1.08 -17.79 -73.69
C GLN A 224 0.62 -19.19 -74.11
N TYR A 225 -0.32 -19.80 -73.37
CA TYR A 225 -0.89 -21.09 -73.76
C TYR A 225 -1.74 -20.97 -75.03
N ARG A 226 -2.61 -19.95 -75.17
CA ARG A 226 -3.37 -19.71 -76.42
C ARG A 226 -2.47 -19.43 -77.62
N GLY A 227 -1.36 -18.72 -77.44
CA GLY A 227 -0.39 -18.47 -78.52
C GLY A 227 0.29 -19.74 -79.03
N LYS A 228 0.58 -20.70 -78.14
CA LYS A 228 1.17 -22.01 -78.52
C LYS A 228 0.16 -22.96 -79.18
N THR A 229 -1.12 -22.93 -78.77
CA THR A 229 -2.14 -23.79 -79.40
C THR A 229 -2.43 -23.39 -80.85
N ILE A 230 -2.31 -22.10 -81.19
CA ILE A 230 -2.54 -21.63 -82.57
C ILE A 230 -1.36 -22.00 -83.49
N GLN A 231 -0.12 -21.98 -83.00
CA GLN A 231 1.04 -22.37 -83.83
C GLN A 231 1.11 -23.86 -84.14
N GLN A 232 0.53 -24.74 -83.32
CA GLN A 232 0.51 -26.19 -83.58
C GLN A 232 -0.62 -26.66 -84.52
N ILE A 233 -1.62 -25.82 -84.83
CA ILE A 233 -2.71 -26.16 -85.75
C ILE A 233 -2.41 -25.69 -87.19
N THR A 234 -1.31 -24.96 -87.40
CA THR A 234 -0.97 -24.35 -88.69
C THR A 234 0.26 -24.96 -89.37
N GLN A 235 0.67 -26.17 -88.99
CA GLN A 235 1.67 -26.98 -89.71
C GLN A 235 1.11 -28.34 -90.08
#